data_AF-A0A8H2PKU0-F1
#
_entry.id   AF-A0A8H2PKU0-F1
#
_cell.length_a   1.000
_cell.length_b   1.000
_cell.length_c   1.000
_cell.angle_alpha   90.00
_cell.angle_beta   90.00
_cell.angle_gamma   90.00
#
_symmetry.space_group_name_H-M   'P 1'
#
loop_
_entity.id
_entity.type
_entity.pdbx_description
1 polymer ?
#
loop_
_entity_poly.entity_id
_entity_poly.type
_entity_poly.pdbx_seq_one_letter_code
_entity_poly.pdbx_strand_id
1 'polypeptide(L)'
;MFAKVLLIASRASTLKILASLIIVTLIALGFYQWLIQSPVLPSSLASTYTTTLTENNDSFNISQWTINLVDKLNWQQEGSSIFLNTLLLFMFLTVATSLGLPRQIAALVAGINLGALIGVIIATLAATLGCLITFSVARYLLSNSISRKYPNQLAKLSDFLGERTFLKAIVIRILPLGSNFITNIIAGVSKVSMPAYVSGSFVGFIPQMTIFSLAGSGIRLGAQNELIASAVLFVIALMLTGYLIKKHKAKNKIKAAL
;
A
#
# COMPACT_ATOMS: atom_id res chain seq x y z
N MET A 1 -2.91 -11.28 -20.20
CA MET A 1 -1.99 -10.19 -19.80
C MET A 1 -1.35 -10.46 -18.43
N PHE A 2 -2.13 -10.85 -17.41
CA PHE A 2 -1.67 -11.19 -16.05
C PHE A 2 -0.59 -12.29 -15.98
N ALA A 3 -0.73 -13.38 -16.74
CA ALA A 3 0.25 -14.48 -16.75
C ALA A 3 1.65 -14.07 -17.28
N LYS A 4 1.70 -13.14 -18.25
CA LYS A 4 2.96 -12.59 -18.74
C LYS A 4 3.62 -11.68 -17.69
N VAL A 5 2.83 -10.89 -16.95
CA VAL A 5 3.32 -10.05 -15.85
C VAL A 5 3.88 -10.90 -14.71
N LEU A 6 3.21 -12.02 -14.37
CA LEU A 6 3.70 -12.98 -13.38
C LEU A 6 5.02 -13.66 -13.81
N LEU A 7 5.14 -14.11 -15.06
CA LEU A 7 6.38 -14.74 -15.55
C LEU A 7 7.59 -13.79 -15.57
N ILE A 8 7.36 -12.48 -15.66
CA ILE A 8 8.40 -11.45 -15.61
C ILE A 8 8.98 -11.31 -14.18
N ALA A 9 8.14 -11.52 -13.17
CA ALA A 9 8.50 -11.39 -11.76
C ALA A 9 9.53 -12.42 -11.28
N SER A 10 9.69 -13.57 -11.95
CA SER A 10 10.55 -14.68 -11.48
C SER A 10 12.03 -14.57 -11.85
N ARG A 11 12.46 -13.54 -12.60
CA ARG A 11 13.86 -13.40 -13.05
C ARG A 11 14.75 -12.72 -12.00
N ALA A 12 15.96 -13.21 -11.78
CA ALA A 12 16.93 -12.66 -10.81
C ALA A 12 17.20 -11.14 -10.93
N SER A 13 16.96 -10.53 -12.09
CA SER A 13 17.09 -9.08 -12.30
C SER A 13 15.96 -8.23 -11.69
N THR A 14 14.73 -8.74 -11.55
CA THR A 14 13.64 -8.01 -10.88
C THR A 14 13.89 -7.93 -9.38
N LEU A 15 14.55 -8.93 -8.81
CA LEU A 15 14.92 -8.97 -7.40
C LEU A 15 15.87 -7.82 -7.00
N LYS A 16 16.87 -7.51 -7.82
CA LYS A 16 17.81 -6.40 -7.56
C LYS A 16 17.11 -5.03 -7.58
N ILE A 17 16.17 -4.85 -8.50
CA ILE A 17 15.41 -3.61 -8.65
C ILE A 17 14.43 -3.44 -7.47
N LEU A 18 13.82 -4.53 -7.05
CA LEU A 18 12.91 -4.58 -5.90
C LEU A 18 13.63 -4.26 -4.59
N ALA A 19 14.84 -4.82 -4.39
CA ALA A 19 15.68 -4.50 -3.25
C ALA A 19 16.07 -3.01 -3.23
N SER A 20 16.43 -2.44 -4.38
CA SER A 20 16.71 -1.00 -4.52
C SER A 20 15.51 -0.13 -4.17
N LEU A 21 14.29 -0.52 -4.57
CA LEU A 21 13.07 0.24 -4.25
C LEU A 21 12.78 0.22 -2.75
N ILE A 22 12.93 -0.93 -2.09
CA ILE A 22 12.80 -1.06 -0.64
C ILE A 22 13.82 -0.15 0.06
N ILE A 23 15.09 -0.17 -0.38
CA ILE A 23 16.15 0.68 0.17
C ILE A 23 15.81 2.16 0.00
N VAL A 24 15.34 2.59 -1.17
CA VAL A 24 14.94 3.98 -1.42
C VAL A 24 13.80 4.41 -0.50
N THR A 25 12.78 3.56 -0.28
CA THR A 25 11.71 3.85 0.68
C THR A 25 12.24 4.00 2.11
N LEU A 26 13.17 3.14 2.52
CA LEU A 26 13.79 3.22 3.85
C LEU A 26 14.63 4.49 4.01
N ILE A 27 15.38 4.90 2.98
CA ILE A 27 16.14 6.16 2.97
C ILE A 27 15.19 7.36 3.05
N ALA A 28 14.09 7.35 2.29
CA ALA A 28 13.10 8.42 2.33
C ALA A 28 12.43 8.55 3.71
N LEU A 29 12.12 7.41 4.35
CA LEU A 29 11.66 7.37 5.74
C LEU A 29 12.70 7.95 6.70
N GLY A 30 13.98 7.57 6.57
CA GLY A 30 15.07 8.10 7.41
C GLY A 30 15.30 9.59 7.23
N PHE A 31 15.27 10.08 5.99
CA PHE A 31 15.39 11.50 5.67
C PHE A 31 14.21 12.31 6.23
N TYR A 32 12.99 11.79 6.10
CA TYR A 32 11.80 12.40 6.71
C TYR A 32 11.92 12.51 8.23
N GLN A 33 12.41 11.45 8.91
CA GLN A 33 12.67 11.49 10.36
C GLN A 33 13.72 12.54 10.73
N TRP A 34 14.81 12.61 9.95
CA TRP A 34 15.84 13.62 10.14
C TRP A 34 15.30 15.04 9.96
N LEU A 35 14.40 15.26 9.00
CA LEU A 35 13.79 16.57 8.73
C LEU A 35 12.85 17.03 9.85
N ILE A 36 12.18 16.10 10.54
CA ILE A 36 11.35 16.40 11.72
C ILE A 36 12.20 16.66 12.98
N GLN A 37 13.33 15.96 13.11
CA GLN A 37 14.23 16.10 14.26
C GLN A 37 15.22 17.28 14.11
N SER A 38 15.35 17.82 12.90
CA SER A 38 16.10 19.04 12.66
C SER A 38 15.30 20.25 13.16
N PRO A 39 15.83 21.08 14.08
CA PRO A 39 15.13 22.23 14.62
C PRO A 39 15.05 23.33 13.55
N VAL A 40 14.02 23.27 12.69
CA VAL A 40 13.71 24.35 11.76
C VAL A 40 12.78 25.33 12.47
N LEU A 41 13.40 26.31 13.14
CA LEU A 41 12.91 27.63 13.56
C LEU A 41 11.60 27.72 14.41
N PRO A 42 11.56 28.59 15.44
CA PRO A 42 10.40 28.72 16.31
C PRO A 42 9.17 29.26 15.57
N SER A 43 8.03 28.62 15.81
CA SER A 43 6.66 28.93 15.34
C SER A 43 6.08 30.23 15.92
N SER A 44 6.88 31.29 16.05
CA SER A 44 6.47 32.58 16.62
C SER A 44 5.75 33.51 15.63
N LEU A 45 5.38 33.04 14.44
CA LEU A 45 4.69 33.86 13.43
C LEU A 45 3.44 33.19 12.81
N ALA A 46 2.92 32.12 13.42
CA ALA A 46 1.71 31.43 12.96
C ALA A 46 0.43 31.88 13.69
N SER A 47 0.40 33.12 14.20
CA SER A 47 -0.76 33.71 14.86
C SER A 47 -1.22 34.99 14.17
N THR A 48 -1.45 34.98 12.86
CA THR A 48 -2.19 36.06 12.18
C THR A 48 -2.69 35.59 10.83
N TYR A 49 -3.86 34.91 10.77
CA TYR A 49 -4.80 34.97 9.64
C TYR A 49 -6.19 34.51 10.11
N THR A 50 -6.71 35.13 11.16
CA THR A 50 -8.16 35.27 11.34
C THR A 50 -8.55 36.56 10.63
N THR A 51 -9.13 36.45 9.44
CA THR A 51 -10.01 37.50 8.90
C THR A 51 -10.91 36.91 7.83
N THR A 52 -12.16 36.74 8.24
CA THR A 52 -13.38 36.96 7.46
C THR A 52 -13.17 37.47 6.03
N LEU A 53 -13.51 36.64 5.05
CA LEU A 53 -14.21 37.09 3.85
C LEU A 53 -15.30 36.06 3.50
N THR A 54 -16.53 36.46 3.76
CA THR A 54 -17.72 35.99 3.05
C THR A 54 -17.52 36.25 1.56
N GLU A 55 -17.37 35.18 0.78
CA GLU A 55 -17.64 35.25 -0.66
C GLU A 55 -18.31 33.94 -1.09
N ASN A 56 -19.62 34.06 -1.36
CA ASN A 56 -20.38 33.09 -2.11
C ASN A 56 -19.74 32.94 -3.48
N ASN A 57 -19.04 31.83 -3.71
CA ASN A 57 -18.77 31.33 -5.04
C ASN A 57 -18.91 29.81 -5.00
N ASP A 58 -19.74 29.26 -5.90
CA ASP A 58 -19.86 27.84 -6.22
C ASP A 58 -18.56 27.25 -6.83
N SER A 59 -17.40 27.79 -6.44
CA SER A 59 -16.08 27.29 -6.79
C SER A 59 -15.63 26.29 -5.72
N PHE A 60 -15.36 25.05 -6.14
CA PHE A 60 -14.84 24.00 -5.28
C PHE A 60 -13.59 24.46 -4.52
N ASN A 61 -13.74 24.72 -3.22
CA ASN A 61 -12.65 25.14 -2.37
C ASN A 61 -11.93 23.93 -1.78
N ILE A 62 -10.74 23.61 -2.31
CA ILE A 62 -9.95 22.43 -1.96
C ILE A 62 -9.64 22.42 -0.46
N SER A 63 -9.31 23.56 0.15
CA SER A 63 -8.97 23.61 1.58
C SER A 63 -10.18 23.24 2.44
N GLN A 64 -11.38 23.73 2.12
CA GLN A 64 -12.59 23.47 2.88
C GLN A 64 -13.12 22.04 2.65
N TRP A 65 -12.98 21.49 1.44
CA TRP A 65 -13.23 20.07 1.18
C TRP A 65 -12.26 19.18 1.96
N THR A 66 -10.97 19.54 2.00
CA THR A 66 -9.95 18.83 2.77
C THR A 66 -10.24 18.87 4.26
N ILE A 67 -10.58 20.02 4.83
CA ILE A 67 -10.95 20.15 6.24
C ILE A 67 -12.17 19.27 6.56
N ASN A 68 -13.25 19.35 5.77
CA ASN A 68 -14.42 18.48 5.95
C ASN A 68 -14.11 16.99 5.84
N LEU A 69 -13.18 16.61 4.97
CA LEU A 69 -12.76 15.23 4.79
C LEU A 69 -11.91 14.75 5.96
N VAL A 70 -10.99 15.58 6.45
CA VAL A 70 -10.22 15.30 7.67
C VAL A 70 -11.16 15.15 8.85
N ASP A 71 -12.10 16.08 9.05
CA ASP A 71 -13.01 16.08 10.19
C ASP A 71 -13.96 14.87 10.19
N LYS A 72 -14.50 14.49 9.02
CA LYS A 72 -15.30 13.25 8.88
C LYS A 72 -14.50 11.97 9.09
N LEU A 73 -13.20 11.97 8.78
CA LEU A 73 -12.33 10.81 8.94
C LEU A 73 -11.59 10.79 10.27
N ASN A 74 -11.61 11.89 11.02
CA ASN A 74 -10.97 12.03 12.32
C ASN A 74 -11.89 11.42 13.37
N TRP A 75 -11.69 10.13 13.64
CA TRP A 75 -12.51 9.37 14.59
C TRP A 75 -12.09 9.55 16.05
N GLN A 76 -11.22 10.52 16.35
CA GLN A 76 -10.87 10.86 17.72
C GLN A 76 -12.01 11.64 18.38
N GLN A 77 -12.87 10.96 19.13
CA GLN A 77 -13.77 11.62 20.07
C GLN A 77 -12.95 12.27 21.20
N GLU A 78 -13.22 13.54 21.50
CA GLU A 78 -12.66 14.22 22.68
C GLU A 78 -13.01 13.42 23.95
N GLY A 79 -11.99 12.85 24.60
CA GLY A 79 -12.13 12.10 25.85
C GLY A 79 -11.83 10.60 25.78
N SER A 80 -11.67 9.99 24.59
CA SER A 80 -11.28 8.57 24.49
C SER A 80 -9.76 8.38 24.41
N SER A 81 -9.25 7.28 24.96
CA SER A 81 -7.81 7.00 24.95
C SER A 81 -7.31 6.77 23.51
N ILE A 82 -6.20 7.41 23.15
CA ILE A 82 -5.52 7.27 21.83
C ILE A 82 -5.31 5.79 21.47
N PHE A 83 -5.00 4.96 22.47
CA PHE A 83 -4.81 3.53 22.29
C PHE A 83 -6.09 2.81 21.83
N LEU A 84 -7.24 3.11 22.43
CA LEU A 84 -8.51 2.48 22.09
C LEU A 84 -8.97 2.84 20.68
N ASN A 85 -8.83 4.11 20.28
CA ASN A 85 -9.14 4.55 18.90
C ASN A 85 -8.21 3.89 17.87
N THR A 86 -6.92 3.77 18.19
CA THR A 86 -5.95 3.09 17.33
C THR A 86 -6.30 1.62 17.15
N LEU A 87 -6.70 0.94 18.24
CA LEU A 87 -7.10 -0.46 18.21
C LEU A 87 -8.39 -0.67 17.38
N LEU A 88 -9.39 0.19 17.57
CA LEU A 88 -10.63 0.15 16.80
C LEU A 88 -10.37 0.36 15.30
N LEU A 89 -9.55 1.36 14.96
CA LEU A 89 -9.16 1.62 13.58
C LEU A 89 -8.43 0.42 12.98
N PHE A 90 -7.50 -0.16 13.71
CA PHE A 90 -6.77 -1.37 13.27
C PHE A 90 -7.70 -2.55 12.99
N MET A 91 -8.66 -2.82 13.88
CA MET A 91 -9.65 -3.89 13.72
C MET A 91 -10.54 -3.63 12.50
N PHE A 92 -11.04 -2.40 12.34
CA PHE A 92 -11.85 -2.01 11.19
C PHE A 92 -11.08 -2.18 9.87
N LEU A 93 -9.85 -1.67 9.79
CA LEU A 93 -9.02 -1.78 8.58
C LEU A 93 -8.65 -3.24 8.26
N THR A 94 -8.44 -4.07 9.27
CA THR A 94 -8.19 -5.51 9.09
C THR A 94 -9.38 -6.19 8.43
N VAL A 95 -10.59 -5.98 8.96
CA VAL A 95 -11.83 -6.53 8.40
C VAL A 95 -12.07 -5.97 6.99
N ALA A 96 -11.98 -4.65 6.82
CA ALA A 96 -12.24 -4.02 5.53
C ALA A 96 -11.27 -4.52 4.44
N THR A 97 -9.97 -4.59 4.73
CA THR A 97 -8.98 -5.10 3.76
C THR A 97 -9.16 -6.60 3.49
N SER A 98 -9.65 -7.38 4.45
CA SER A 98 -10.01 -8.79 4.24
C SER A 98 -11.22 -9.00 3.34
N LEU A 99 -12.15 -8.03 3.31
CA LEU A 99 -13.33 -8.00 2.45
C LEU A 99 -13.06 -7.35 1.08
N GLY A 100 -11.81 -6.96 0.83
CA GLY A 100 -11.37 -6.43 -0.45
C GLY A 100 -11.35 -4.92 -0.57
N LEU A 101 -11.41 -4.20 0.55
CA LEU A 101 -11.04 -2.78 0.56
C LEU A 101 -9.62 -2.62 -0.01
N PRO A 102 -9.42 -1.68 -0.96
CA PRO A 102 -8.09 -1.33 -1.44
C PRO A 102 -7.18 -0.90 -0.29
N ARG A 103 -6.03 -1.57 -0.16
CA ARG A 103 -5.07 -1.31 0.93
C ARG A 103 -4.52 0.13 0.91
N GLN A 104 -4.54 0.79 -0.25
CA GLN A 104 -4.15 2.18 -0.39
C GLN A 104 -5.07 3.10 0.43
N ILE A 105 -6.37 2.82 0.41
CA ILE A 105 -7.37 3.56 1.20
C ILE A 105 -7.10 3.34 2.68
N ALA A 106 -6.83 2.10 3.10
CA ALA A 106 -6.49 1.78 4.48
C ALA A 106 -5.24 2.55 4.97
N ALA A 107 -4.19 2.61 4.16
CA ALA A 107 -2.98 3.36 4.47
C ALA A 107 -3.20 4.88 4.54
N LEU A 108 -4.01 5.42 3.64
CA LEU A 108 -4.39 6.83 3.64
C LEU A 108 -5.17 7.19 4.90
N VAL A 109 -6.20 6.43 5.25
CA VAL A 109 -7.00 6.64 6.46
C VAL A 109 -6.14 6.52 7.72
N ALA A 110 -5.25 5.54 7.78
CA ALA A 110 -4.31 5.39 8.89
C ALA A 110 -3.32 6.56 8.97
N GLY A 111 -2.86 7.08 7.83
CA GLY A 111 -1.99 8.26 7.76
C GLY A 111 -2.68 9.55 8.21
N ILE A 112 -3.95 9.74 7.85
CA ILE A 112 -4.78 10.87 8.31
C ILE A 112 -4.92 10.81 9.82
N ASN A 113 -5.26 9.66 10.40
CA ASN A 113 -5.58 9.57 11.82
C ASN A 113 -4.35 9.46 12.74
N LEU A 114 -3.28 8.78 12.31
CA LEU A 114 -2.16 8.40 13.18
C LEU A 114 -0.83 9.01 12.75
N GLY A 115 -0.81 9.79 11.66
CA GLY A 115 0.41 10.30 11.06
C GLY A 115 1.14 9.27 10.20
N ALA A 116 2.17 9.72 9.48
CA ALA A 116 2.82 8.89 8.47
C ALA A 116 3.45 7.61 9.07
N LEU A 117 4.24 7.71 10.13
CA LEU A 117 5.01 6.56 10.62
C LEU A 117 4.11 5.50 11.29
N ILE A 118 3.26 5.92 12.22
CA ILE A 118 2.34 5.02 12.92
C ILE A 118 1.28 4.51 11.95
N GLY A 119 0.81 5.35 11.02
CA GLY A 119 -0.11 4.96 9.96
C GLY A 119 0.46 3.87 9.05
N VAL A 120 1.74 3.94 8.66
CA VAL A 120 2.41 2.87 7.90
C VAL A 120 2.40 1.56 8.66
N ILE A 121 2.80 1.59 9.94
CA ILE A 121 2.90 0.38 10.77
C ILE A 121 1.51 -0.26 10.91
N ILE A 122 0.52 0.52 11.33
CA ILE A 122 -0.85 0.04 11.57
C ILE A 122 -1.50 -0.45 10.27
N ALA A 123 -1.38 0.30 9.16
CA ALA A 123 -1.95 -0.12 7.89
C ALA A 123 -1.28 -1.38 7.33
N THR A 124 0.04 -1.50 7.47
CA THR A 124 0.78 -2.69 7.02
C THR A 124 0.37 -3.92 7.82
N LEU A 125 0.28 -3.80 9.15
CA LEU A 125 -0.17 -4.89 10.02
C LEU A 125 -1.62 -5.26 9.74
N ALA A 126 -2.52 -4.28 9.61
CA ALA A 126 -3.93 -4.51 9.33
C ALA A 126 -4.12 -5.23 7.98
N ALA A 127 -3.43 -4.77 6.92
CA ALA A 127 -3.50 -5.43 5.61
C ALA A 127 -2.85 -6.82 5.60
N THR A 128 -1.87 -7.06 6.47
CA THR A 128 -1.23 -8.38 6.63
C THR A 128 -2.15 -9.35 7.35
N LEU A 129 -2.83 -8.93 8.42
CA LEU A 129 -3.89 -9.73 9.04
C LEU A 129 -5.06 -9.95 8.10
N GLY A 130 -5.49 -8.93 7.37
CA GLY A 130 -6.53 -9.07 6.34
C GLY A 130 -6.13 -10.09 5.27
N CYS A 131 -4.87 -10.06 4.84
CA CYS A 131 -4.29 -11.06 3.94
C CYS A 131 -4.33 -12.47 4.53
N LEU A 132 -3.94 -12.62 5.80
CA LEU A 132 -3.97 -13.89 6.52
C LEU A 132 -5.39 -14.46 6.58
N ILE A 133 -6.37 -13.62 6.92
CA ILE A 133 -7.79 -14.00 7.01
C ILE A 133 -8.30 -14.45 5.65
N THR A 134 -8.20 -13.61 4.61
CA THR A 134 -8.69 -13.95 3.27
C THR A 134 -8.02 -15.22 2.72
N PHE A 135 -6.70 -15.36 2.93
CA PHE A 135 -5.96 -16.55 2.53
C PHE A 135 -6.49 -17.81 3.23
N SER A 136 -6.72 -17.73 4.54
CA SER A 136 -7.19 -18.86 5.35
C SER A 136 -8.61 -19.28 4.95
N VAL A 137 -9.53 -18.31 4.82
CA VAL A 137 -10.89 -18.55 4.33
C VAL A 137 -10.84 -19.21 2.96
N ALA A 138 -10.03 -18.70 2.04
CA ALA A 138 -9.90 -19.28 0.71
C ALA A 138 -9.35 -20.72 0.73
N ARG A 139 -8.41 -21.01 1.63
CA ARG A 139 -7.78 -22.32 1.74
C ARG A 139 -8.69 -23.38 2.33
N TYR A 140 -9.44 -23.04 3.38
CA TYR A 140 -10.25 -24.02 4.10
C TYR A 140 -11.68 -24.12 3.56
N LEU A 141 -12.27 -23.01 3.09
CA LEU A 141 -13.66 -22.99 2.65
C LEU A 141 -13.81 -23.07 1.12
N LEU A 142 -12.96 -22.36 0.36
CA LEU A 142 -13.14 -22.25 -1.10
C LEU A 142 -12.31 -23.28 -1.89
N SER A 143 -11.27 -23.85 -1.29
CA SER A 143 -10.28 -24.66 -2.01
C SER A 143 -10.90 -25.87 -2.72
N ASN A 144 -11.77 -26.62 -2.05
CA ASN A 144 -12.40 -27.82 -2.61
C ASN A 144 -13.33 -27.47 -3.80
N SER A 145 -14.16 -26.43 -3.64
CA SER A 145 -15.10 -25.98 -4.67
C SER A 145 -14.40 -25.47 -5.93
N ILE A 146 -13.33 -24.68 -5.76
CA ILE A 146 -12.58 -24.10 -6.89
C ILE A 146 -11.71 -25.17 -7.56
N SER A 147 -11.07 -26.05 -6.79
CA SER A 147 -10.25 -27.14 -7.35
C SER A 147 -11.06 -28.07 -8.25
N ARG A 148 -12.32 -28.33 -7.90
CA ARG A 148 -13.22 -29.16 -8.72
C ARG A 148 -13.67 -28.45 -10.00
N LYS A 149 -13.85 -27.13 -9.96
CA LYS A 149 -14.36 -26.34 -11.10
C LYS A 149 -13.25 -25.91 -12.07
N TYR A 150 -12.02 -25.69 -11.59
CA TYR A 150 -10.90 -25.13 -12.36
C TYR A 150 -9.55 -25.83 -12.09
N PRO A 151 -9.45 -27.17 -12.26
CA PRO A 151 -8.26 -27.93 -11.87
C PRO A 151 -6.99 -27.51 -12.64
N ASN A 152 -7.12 -27.31 -13.96
CA ASN A 152 -5.99 -26.97 -14.83
C ASN A 152 -5.43 -25.57 -14.57
N GLN A 153 -6.31 -24.60 -14.27
CA GLN A 153 -5.88 -23.23 -13.93
C GLN A 153 -5.18 -23.22 -12.58
N LEU A 154 -5.69 -24.00 -11.61
CA LEU A 154 -5.13 -24.08 -10.28
C LEU A 154 -3.74 -24.73 -10.26
N ALA A 155 -3.54 -25.80 -11.03
CA ALA A 155 -2.24 -26.45 -11.17
C ALA A 155 -1.17 -25.47 -11.66
N LYS A 156 -1.46 -24.73 -12.75
CA LYS A 156 -0.55 -23.69 -13.28
C LYS A 156 -0.23 -22.60 -12.26
N LEU A 157 -1.21 -22.24 -11.43
CA LEU A 157 -1.08 -21.19 -10.42
C LEU A 157 -0.29 -21.67 -9.19
N SER A 158 -0.47 -22.93 -8.81
CA SER A 158 0.31 -23.63 -7.78
C SER A 158 1.76 -23.78 -8.22
N ASP A 159 2.02 -24.24 -9.44
CA ASP A 159 3.38 -24.36 -9.97
C ASP A 159 4.06 -22.98 -10.03
N PHE A 160 3.31 -21.98 -10.49
CA PHE A 160 3.82 -20.62 -10.54
C PHE A 160 4.06 -20.05 -9.15
N LEU A 161 3.17 -20.15 -8.17
CA LEU A 161 3.36 -19.51 -6.86
C LEU A 161 4.22 -20.35 -5.90
N GLY A 162 4.29 -21.67 -6.11
CA GLY A 162 4.95 -22.62 -5.22
C GLY A 162 6.47 -22.46 -5.17
N GLU A 163 7.11 -22.24 -6.31
CA GLU A 163 8.56 -21.98 -6.32
C GLU A 163 8.83 -20.55 -5.82
N ARG A 164 9.67 -20.36 -4.78
CA ARG A 164 10.01 -19.03 -4.23
C ARG A 164 8.78 -18.17 -3.87
N THR A 165 7.77 -18.77 -3.22
CA THR A 165 6.50 -18.12 -2.83
C THR A 165 6.70 -16.75 -2.16
N PHE A 166 7.68 -16.65 -1.26
CA PHE A 166 8.02 -15.40 -0.56
C PHE A 166 8.34 -14.26 -1.55
N LEU A 167 9.26 -14.50 -2.48
CA LEU A 167 9.67 -13.49 -3.46
C LEU A 167 8.53 -13.14 -4.42
N LYS A 168 7.76 -14.15 -4.85
CA LYS A 168 6.61 -13.95 -5.74
C LYS A 168 5.53 -13.10 -5.07
N ALA A 169 5.26 -13.33 -3.78
CA ALA A 169 4.35 -12.50 -3.01
C ALA A 169 4.82 -11.03 -2.98
N ILE A 170 6.10 -10.78 -2.68
CA ILE A 170 6.64 -9.41 -2.65
C ILE A 170 6.47 -8.71 -4.01
N VAL A 171 6.83 -9.37 -5.11
CA VAL A 171 6.73 -8.76 -6.44
C VAL A 171 5.28 -8.44 -6.81
N ILE A 172 4.34 -9.36 -6.51
CA ILE A 172 2.91 -9.13 -6.74
C ILE A 172 2.42 -7.91 -5.95
N ARG A 173 2.95 -7.67 -4.74
CA ARG A 173 2.53 -6.52 -3.93
C ARG A 173 3.13 -5.22 -4.40
N ILE A 174 4.37 -5.22 -4.87
CA ILE A 174 5.00 -3.98 -5.34
C ILE A 174 4.37 -3.49 -6.63
N LEU A 175 3.94 -4.42 -7.51
CA LEU A 175 3.15 -4.04 -8.68
C LEU A 175 1.78 -3.48 -8.21
N PRO A 176 1.38 -2.28 -8.66
CA PRO A 176 0.08 -1.69 -8.36
C PRO A 176 -1.02 -2.34 -9.21
N LEU A 177 -1.05 -3.67 -9.30
CA LEU A 177 -1.89 -4.41 -10.24
C LEU A 177 -2.76 -5.44 -9.50
N GLY A 178 -4.07 -5.26 -9.59
CA GLY A 178 -5.08 -6.21 -9.12
C GLY A 178 -5.58 -5.96 -7.70
N SER A 179 -6.69 -6.62 -7.35
CA SER A 179 -7.26 -6.59 -6.02
C SER A 179 -6.49 -7.53 -5.08
N ASN A 180 -6.09 -7.01 -3.91
CA ASN A 180 -5.44 -7.80 -2.86
C ASN A 180 -6.28 -9.04 -2.50
N PHE A 181 -7.59 -8.86 -2.40
CA PHE A 181 -8.56 -9.93 -2.12
C PHE A 181 -8.47 -11.08 -3.11
N ILE A 182 -8.50 -10.78 -4.42
CA ILE A 182 -8.42 -11.79 -5.47
C ILE A 182 -7.10 -12.55 -5.38
N THR A 183 -5.99 -11.83 -5.22
CA THR A 183 -4.67 -12.47 -5.11
C THR A 183 -4.52 -13.34 -3.86
N ASN A 184 -5.16 -12.97 -2.75
CA ASN A 184 -5.18 -13.74 -1.51
C ASN A 184 -6.00 -15.02 -1.67
N ILE A 185 -7.16 -14.93 -2.32
CA ILE A 185 -7.99 -16.10 -2.64
C ILE A 185 -7.21 -17.06 -3.53
N ILE A 186 -6.65 -16.54 -4.62
CA ILE A 186 -5.80 -17.29 -5.53
C ILE A 186 -4.70 -18.04 -4.77
N ALA A 187 -3.95 -17.34 -3.92
CA ALA A 187 -2.86 -17.94 -3.18
C ALA A 187 -3.35 -18.96 -2.14
N GLY A 188 -4.45 -18.67 -1.44
CA GLY A 188 -5.05 -19.57 -0.44
C GLY A 188 -5.48 -20.90 -1.06
N VAL A 189 -6.08 -20.84 -2.25
CA VAL A 189 -6.50 -22.02 -3.01
C VAL A 189 -5.31 -22.74 -3.66
N SER A 190 -4.25 -22.03 -4.05
CA SER A 190 -3.10 -22.58 -4.81
C SER A 190 -2.13 -23.45 -4.00
N LYS A 191 -2.55 -24.03 -2.87
CA LYS A 191 -1.75 -24.91 -1.98
C LYS A 191 -0.33 -24.42 -1.59
N VAL A 192 0.03 -23.15 -1.80
CA VAL A 192 1.35 -22.61 -1.45
C VAL A 192 1.57 -22.46 0.06
N SER A 193 2.82 -22.29 0.47
CA SER A 193 3.19 -22.06 1.87
C SER A 193 2.61 -20.72 2.37
N MET A 194 1.71 -20.82 3.35
CA MET A 194 1.08 -19.68 4.03
C MET A 194 2.10 -18.74 4.68
N PRO A 195 3.05 -19.21 5.52
CA PRO A 195 4.02 -18.31 6.16
C PRO A 195 4.89 -17.59 5.13
N ALA A 196 5.28 -18.27 4.03
CA ALA A 196 6.06 -17.65 2.96
C ALA A 196 5.25 -16.57 2.21
N TYR A 197 3.98 -16.82 1.92
CA TYR A 197 3.12 -15.86 1.24
C TYR A 197 2.80 -14.63 2.09
N VAL A 198 2.50 -14.83 3.38
CA VAL A 198 2.13 -13.75 4.31
C VAL A 198 3.33 -12.88 4.64
N SER A 199 4.48 -13.47 4.98
CA SER A 199 5.71 -12.71 5.25
C SER A 199 6.20 -11.95 4.01
N GLY A 200 6.10 -12.55 2.82
CA GLY A 200 6.40 -11.87 1.57
C GLY A 200 5.41 -10.74 1.27
N SER A 201 4.12 -10.93 1.58
CA SER A 201 3.11 -9.87 1.44
C SER A 201 3.36 -8.71 2.38
N PHE A 202 3.71 -8.98 3.65
CA PHE A 202 4.07 -7.96 4.64
C PHE A 202 5.18 -7.04 4.13
N VAL A 203 6.31 -7.63 3.71
CA VAL A 203 7.45 -6.87 3.16
C VAL A 203 7.04 -6.10 1.89
N GLY A 204 6.27 -6.74 1.01
CA GLY A 204 5.83 -6.13 -0.24
C GLY A 204 4.78 -5.03 -0.10
N PHE A 205 4.06 -4.96 1.03
CA PHE A 205 3.11 -3.87 1.30
C PHE A 205 3.82 -2.58 1.67
N ILE A 206 4.95 -2.65 2.40
CA ILE A 206 5.64 -1.49 2.98
C ILE A 206 5.79 -0.31 2.01
N PRO A 207 6.31 -0.47 0.78
CA PRO A 207 6.55 0.68 -0.11
C PRO A 207 5.28 1.45 -0.44
N GLN A 208 4.18 0.76 -0.73
CA GLN A 208 2.93 1.42 -1.06
C GLN A 208 2.25 1.98 0.19
N MET A 209 2.32 1.28 1.33
CA MET A 209 1.77 1.80 2.58
C MET A 209 2.45 3.11 2.99
N THR A 210 3.77 3.22 2.80
CA THR A 210 4.54 4.45 3.02
C THR A 210 4.02 5.62 2.19
N ILE A 211 3.82 5.43 0.88
CA ILE A 211 3.35 6.49 -0.01
C ILE A 211 1.97 7.01 0.44
N PHE A 212 1.01 6.10 0.65
CA PHE A 212 -0.37 6.49 0.95
C PHE A 212 -0.55 6.99 2.39
N SER A 213 0.20 6.46 3.34
CA SER A 213 0.16 6.96 4.72
C SER A 213 0.83 8.33 4.87
N LEU A 214 1.93 8.57 4.12
CA LEU A 214 2.53 9.90 4.04
C LEU A 214 1.56 10.90 3.39
N ALA A 215 0.88 10.51 2.31
CA ALA A 215 -0.17 11.33 1.70
C ALA A 215 -1.29 11.65 2.70
N GLY A 216 -1.76 10.66 3.46
CA GLY A 216 -2.76 10.85 4.50
C GLY A 216 -2.31 11.81 5.62
N SER A 217 -1.05 11.71 6.05
CA SER A 217 -0.47 12.64 7.04
C SER A 217 -0.42 14.07 6.51
N GLY A 218 -0.03 14.26 5.25
CA GLY A 218 0.05 15.58 4.63
C GLY A 218 -1.32 16.25 4.50
N ILE A 219 -2.37 15.45 4.26
CA ILE A 219 -3.77 15.91 4.26
C ILE A 219 -4.17 16.42 5.65
N ARG A 220 -3.81 15.74 6.74
CA ARG A 220 -4.14 16.17 8.12
C ARG A 220 -3.48 17.50 8.46
N LEU A 221 -2.19 17.67 8.14
CA LEU A 221 -1.38 18.80 8.61
C LEU A 221 -1.46 20.03 7.69
N GLY A 222 -2.14 19.95 6.54
CA GLY A 222 -2.08 20.99 5.50
C GLY A 222 -0.66 21.19 4.95
N ALA A 223 0.25 20.24 5.19
CA ALA A 223 1.66 20.36 4.89
C ALA A 223 1.91 20.09 3.41
N GLN A 224 2.05 21.16 2.62
CA GLN A 224 2.35 21.07 1.18
C GLN A 224 3.55 20.17 0.88
N ASN A 225 4.57 20.15 1.75
CA ASN A 225 5.76 19.32 1.58
C ASN A 225 5.47 17.82 1.63
N GLU A 226 4.54 17.35 2.48
CA GLU A 226 4.16 15.93 2.57
C GLU A 226 3.33 15.49 1.35
N LEU A 227 2.46 16.38 0.87
CA LEU A 227 1.69 16.16 -0.36
C LEU A 227 2.62 16.08 -1.58
N ILE A 228 3.56 17.03 -1.71
CA ILE A 228 4.57 17.03 -2.79
C ILE A 228 5.46 15.79 -2.70
N ALA A 229 5.94 15.41 -1.51
CA ALA A 229 6.77 14.21 -1.32
C ALA A 229 6.04 12.93 -1.71
N SER A 230 4.76 12.79 -1.32
CA SER A 230 3.94 11.64 -1.70
C SER A 230 3.68 11.60 -3.21
N ALA A 231 3.41 12.75 -3.85
CA ALA A 231 3.25 12.85 -5.29
C ALA A 231 4.53 12.49 -6.04
N VAL A 232 5.68 13.00 -5.60
CA VAL A 232 7.00 12.68 -6.18
C VAL A 232 7.31 11.19 -6.04
N LEU A 233 7.12 10.60 -4.86
CA LEU A 233 7.31 9.16 -4.64
C LEU A 233 6.38 8.31 -5.51
N PHE A 234 5.14 8.75 -5.69
CA PHE A 234 4.18 8.07 -6.56
C PHE A 234 4.60 8.13 -8.03
N VAL A 235 5.05 9.29 -8.51
CA VAL A 235 5.58 9.45 -9.87
C VAL A 235 6.83 8.60 -10.08
N ILE A 236 7.76 8.57 -9.12
CA ILE A 236 8.95 7.71 -9.17
C ILE A 236 8.55 6.24 -9.24
N ALA A 237 7.59 5.81 -8.40
CA ALA A 237 7.09 4.43 -8.42
C ALA A 237 6.47 4.06 -9.76
N LEU A 238 5.70 4.97 -10.38
CA LEU A 238 5.12 4.79 -11.72
C LEU A 238 6.20 4.75 -12.82
N MET A 239 7.16 5.67 -12.78
CA MET A 239 8.27 5.69 -13.74
C MET A 239 9.12 4.42 -13.65
N LEU A 240 9.43 3.95 -12.45
CA LEU A 240 10.18 2.72 -12.25
C LEU A 240 9.41 1.51 -12.78
N THR A 241 8.11 1.47 -12.50
CA THR A 241 7.19 0.44 -13.02
C THR A 241 7.15 0.46 -14.55
N GLY A 242 7.03 1.65 -15.16
CA GLY A 242 7.06 1.84 -16.62
C GLY A 242 8.39 1.45 -17.25
N TYR A 243 9.51 1.82 -16.62
CA TYR A 243 10.86 1.45 -17.06
C TYR A 243 11.08 -0.07 -17.00
N LEU A 244 10.65 -0.72 -15.92
CA LEU A 244 10.67 -2.18 -15.78
C LEU A 244 9.90 -2.86 -16.92
N ILE A 245 8.71 -2.35 -17.27
CA ILE A 245 7.90 -2.88 -18.37
C ILE A 245 8.58 -2.64 -19.73
N LYS A 246 9.12 -1.44 -19.98
CA LYS A 246 9.75 -1.07 -21.25
C LYS A 246 11.04 -1.85 -21.51
N LYS A 247 11.93 -1.94 -20.51
CA LYS A 247 13.17 -2.72 -20.58
C LYS A 247 12.89 -4.20 -20.82
N HIS A 248 11.80 -4.71 -20.25
CA HIS A 248 11.41 -6.10 -20.46
C HIS A 248 10.85 -6.35 -21.87
N LYS A 249 10.01 -5.43 -22.39
CA LYS A 249 9.55 -5.50 -23.79
C LYS A 249 10.71 -5.48 -24.78
N ALA A 250 11.74 -4.67 -24.54
CA ALA A 250 12.94 -4.63 -25.38
C ALA A 250 13.71 -5.95 -25.37
N LYS A 251 13.89 -6.57 -24.18
CA LYS A 251 14.63 -7.83 -24.05
C LYS A 251 13.91 -9.03 -24.68
N ASN A 252 12.57 -9.04 -24.70
CA ASN A 252 11.79 -10.09 -25.35
C ASN A 252 11.70 -9.93 -26.87
N LYS A 253 11.77 -8.70 -27.40
CA LYS A 253 11.91 -8.49 -28.86
C LYS A 253 13.23 -9.07 -29.37
N ILE A 254 14.33 -8.86 -28.65
CA ILE A 254 15.66 -9.39 -29.02
C ILE A 254 15.68 -10.92 -28.98
N LYS A 255 15.02 -11.55 -27.99
CA LYS A 255 14.95 -13.00 -27.84
C LYS A 255 13.98 -13.72 -28.80
N ALA A 256 13.13 -12.98 -29.48
CA ALA A 256 12.22 -13.49 -30.51
C ALA A 256 12.74 -13.22 -31.93
N ALA A 257 13.83 -12.45 -32.06
CA ALA A 257 14.53 -12.15 -33.30
C ALA A 257 15.83 -12.98 -33.46
N LEU A 258 16.15 -13.80 -32.46
CA LEU A 258 17.20 -14.83 -32.44
C LEU A 258 16.50 -16.19 -32.38
#